data_AF-A0A1C3F353-F1
#
_entry.id   AF-A0A1C3F353-F1
#
_cell.length_a   1.000
_cell.length_b   1.000
_cell.length_c   1.000
_cell.angle_alpha   90.00
_cell.angle_beta   90.00
_cell.angle_gamma   90.00
#
_symmetry.space_group_name_H-M   'P 1'
#
loop_
_entity.id
_entity.type
_entity.pdbx_description
1 polymer ?
#
loop_
_entity_poly.entity_id
_entity_poly.type
_entity_poly.pdbx_seq_one_letter_code
_entity_poly.pdbx_strand_id
1 'polypeptide(L)' 'MAQSQCIKCGGSKFEVVHANNLEGTTRAVLFVQCTDCGSVVGAMDFLNVSVKAERVKNDLRIMVEKLVDRLKDNS' A
#
# COMPACT_ATOMS: atom_id res chain seq x y z
N MET A 1 0.90 -12.00 -24.86
CA MET A 1 1.10 -11.10 -23.69
C MET A 1 2.49 -11.33 -23.17
N ALA A 2 3.27 -10.29 -22.89
CA ALA A 2 4.57 -10.47 -22.25
C ALA A 2 4.33 -10.93 -20.80
N GLN A 3 4.91 -12.06 -20.42
CA GLN A 3 4.89 -12.54 -19.04
C GLN A 3 6.10 -11.96 -18.31
N SER A 4 5.89 -11.39 -17.13
CA SER A 4 6.99 -10.88 -16.30
C SER A 4 7.97 -12.01 -15.96
N GLN A 5 9.27 -11.73 -16.10
CA GLN A 5 10.36 -12.65 -15.78
C GLN A 5 11.31 -12.02 -14.79
N CYS A 6 11.84 -12.84 -13.88
CA CYS A 6 12.83 -12.43 -12.90
C CYS A 6 14.13 -12.14 -13.64
N ILE A 7 14.64 -10.92 -13.50
CA ILE A 7 15.89 -10.49 -14.14
C ILE A 7 17.11 -11.34 -13.73
N LYS A 8 17.06 -11.98 -12.55
CA LYS A 8 18.15 -12.79 -12.01
C LYS A 8 18.17 -14.23 -12.54
N CYS A 9 17.02 -14.90 -12.60
CA CYS A 9 16.95 -16.34 -12.92
C CYS A 9 16.01 -16.71 -14.08
N GLY A 10 15.29 -15.75 -14.66
CA GLY A 10 14.29 -16.01 -15.72
C GLY A 10 12.97 -16.62 -15.22
N GLY A 11 12.85 -16.93 -13.93
CA GLY A 11 11.64 -17.44 -13.31
C GLY A 11 10.45 -16.49 -13.47
N SER A 12 9.24 -17.03 -13.60
CA SER A 12 8.04 -16.24 -13.92
C SER A 12 7.03 -16.18 -12.76
N LYS A 13 7.39 -16.73 -11.61
CA LYS A 13 6.55 -16.80 -10.41
C LYS A 13 7.11 -15.85 -9.35
N PHE A 14 6.21 -15.12 -8.73
CA PHE A 14 6.52 -14.11 -7.73
C PHE A 14 5.57 -14.23 -6.56
N GLU A 15 6.07 -13.90 -5.38
CA GLU A 15 5.34 -13.88 -4.13
C GLU A 15 5.54 -12.56 -3.40
N VAL A 16 4.60 -12.24 -2.52
CA VAL A 16 4.66 -11.07 -1.64
C VAL A 16 5.05 -11.53 -0.25
N VAL A 17 6.17 -11.03 0.26
CA VAL A 17 6.73 -11.40 1.57
C VAL A 17 6.72 -10.20 2.49
N HIS A 18 6.28 -10.42 3.74
CA HIS A 18 6.30 -9.41 4.77
C HIS A 18 7.69 -9.24 5.35
N ALA A 19 8.28 -8.06 5.14
CA ALA A 19 9.58 -7.69 5.68
C ALA A 19 9.38 -6.80 6.92
N ASN A 20 9.49 -7.42 8.09
CA ASN A 20 9.25 -6.79 9.40
C ASN A 20 10.53 -6.60 10.23
N ASN A 21 11.70 -6.96 9.69
CA ASN A 21 12.99 -6.91 10.36
C ASN A 21 14.04 -6.09 9.58
N LEU A 22 13.59 -5.00 8.94
CA LEU A 22 14.49 -4.10 8.21
C LEU A 22 15.32 -3.24 9.17
N GLU A 23 16.63 -3.22 8.97
CA GLU A 23 17.53 -2.37 9.74
C GLU A 23 17.26 -0.88 9.43
N GLY A 24 17.31 -0.03 10.47
CA GLY A 24 17.14 1.42 10.33
C GLY A 24 15.69 1.90 10.18
N THR A 25 14.69 1.03 10.31
CA THR A 25 13.27 1.42 10.31
C THR A 25 12.42 0.54 11.22
N THR A 26 11.37 1.11 11.81
CA THR A 26 10.34 0.37 12.54
C THR A 26 9.13 0.02 11.67
N ARG A 27 9.11 0.47 10.41
CA ARG A 27 8.00 0.27 9.48
C ARG A 27 8.18 -1.02 8.69
N ALA A 28 7.12 -1.84 8.66
CA ALA A 28 7.08 -2.99 7.79
C ALA A 28 6.82 -2.59 6.33
N VAL A 29 7.46 -3.31 5.41
CA VAL A 29 7.19 -3.23 3.97
C VAL A 29 6.88 -4.63 3.43
N LEU A 30 6.30 -4.69 2.25
CA LEU A 30 6.09 -5.92 1.52
C LEU A 30 7.10 -5.99 0.37
N PHE A 31 7.90 -7.05 0.30
CA PHE A 31 8.73 -7.30 -0.87
C PHE A 31 7.99 -8.19 -1.86
N VAL A 32 8.06 -7.84 -3.14
CA VAL A 32 7.76 -8.76 -4.23
C VAL A 32 9.05 -9.46 -4.58
N GLN A 33 9.11 -10.77 -4.41
CA GLN A 33 10.29 -11.57 -4.72
C GLN A 33 9.97 -12.72 -5.68
N CYS A 34 10.97 -13.14 -6.43
CA CYS A 34 10.86 -14.34 -7.26
C CYS A 34 10.82 -15.59 -6.37
N THR A 35 9.83 -16.45 -6.56
CA THR A 35 9.70 -17.69 -5.77
C THR A 35 10.83 -18.68 -6.04
N ASP A 36 11.46 -18.59 -7.22
CA ASP A 36 12.46 -19.57 -7.65
C ASP A 36 13.85 -19.25 -7.11
N CYS A 37 14.20 -17.97 -6.97
CA CYS A 37 15.55 -17.54 -6.55
C CYS A 37 15.61 -16.56 -5.38
N GLY A 38 14.47 -16.17 -4.82
CA GLY A 38 14.37 -15.22 -3.70
C GLY A 38 14.78 -13.79 -4.03
N SER A 39 15.07 -13.47 -5.31
CA SER A 39 15.45 -12.10 -5.67
C SER A 39 14.28 -11.15 -5.46
N VAL A 40 14.47 -10.13 -4.65
CA VAL A 40 13.52 -9.02 -4.51
C VAL A 40 13.52 -8.22 -5.81
N VAL A 41 12.34 -8.02 -6.39
CA VAL A 41 12.12 -7.27 -7.64
C VAL A 41 11.24 -6.05 -7.45
N GLY A 42 10.67 -5.86 -6.26
CA GLY A 42 9.87 -4.69 -5.92
C GLY A 42 9.60 -4.58 -4.43
N ALA A 43 9.20 -3.39 -3.99
CA ALA A 43 8.75 -3.10 -2.63
C ALA A 43 7.40 -2.40 -2.68
N MET A 44 6.51 -2.72 -1.75
CA MET A 44 5.18 -2.14 -1.60
C MET A 44 4.98 -1.70 -0.15
N ASP A 45 4.18 -0.65 0.03
CA ASP A 45 3.77 -0.22 1.36
C ASP A 45 2.86 -1.26 2.01
N PHE A 46 3.22 -1.72 3.21
CA PHE A 46 2.40 -2.68 3.95
C PHE A 46 1.01 -2.12 4.30
N LEU A 47 0.95 -0.84 4.66
CA LEU A 47 -0.29 -0.23 5.18
C LEU A 47 -1.17 0.40 4.11
N ASN A 48 -0.75 0.41 2.82
CA ASN A 48 -1.40 1.18 1.75
C ASN A 48 -1.77 2.58 2.23
N VAL A 49 -0.79 3.29 2.82
CA VAL A 49 -1.01 4.53 3.57
C VAL A 49 -1.78 5.56 2.73
N SER A 50 -1.46 5.66 1.43
CA SER A 50 -2.14 6.55 0.49
C SER A 50 -3.64 6.28 0.39
N VAL A 51 -4.06 5.00 0.35
CA VAL A 51 -5.48 4.63 0.28
C VAL A 51 -6.20 4.99 1.59
N LYS A 52 -5.54 4.75 2.74
CA LYS A 52 -6.11 5.10 4.05
C LYS A 52 -6.21 6.62 4.23
N ALA A 53 -5.18 7.35 3.81
CA ALA A 53 -5.18 8.82 3.85
C ALA A 53 -6.31 9.41 3.00
N GLU A 54 -6.52 8.88 1.79
CA GLU A 54 -7.57 9.35 0.90
C GLU A 54 -8.97 9.07 1.47
N ARG A 55 -9.17 7.91 2.12
CA ARG A 55 -10.42 7.61 2.84
C ARG A 55 -10.67 8.58 3.99
N VAL A 56 -9.67 8.81 4.85
CA VAL A 56 -9.79 9.75 5.98
C VAL A 56 -10.10 11.16 5.47
N LYS A 57 -9.46 11.61 4.38
CA LYS A 57 -9.76 12.90 3.76
C LYS A 57 -11.22 12.99 3.31
N ASN A 58 -11.73 11.96 2.65
CA ASN A 58 -13.11 11.95 2.17
C ASN A 58 -14.13 11.89 3.31
N ASP A 59 -13.87 11.08 4.33
CA ASP A 59 -14.72 10.98 5.52
C ASP A 59 -14.78 12.32 6.25
N LEU A 60 -13.63 12.99 6.40
CA LEU A 60 -13.55 14.33 6.99
C LEU A 60 -14.37 15.35 6.19
N ARG A 61 -14.26 15.33 4.85
CA ARG A 61 -15.06 16.21 3.98
C ARG A 61 -16.56 16.02 4.19
N ILE A 62 -17.03 14.77 4.18
CA ILE A 62 -18.44 14.43 4.38
C ILE A 62 -18.92 14.86 5.77
N MET A 63 -18.11 14.68 6.81
CA MET A 63 -18.45 15.11 8.16
C MET A 63 -18.58 16.62 8.25
N VAL A 64 -17.66 17.38 7.64
CA VAL A 64 -17.70 18.84 7.61
C VAL A 64 -18.94 19.35 6.87
N GLU A 65 -19.25 18.79 5.70
CA GLU A 65 -20.47 19.14 4.94
C GLU A 65 -21.73 18.94 5.80
N LYS A 66 -21.88 17.77 6.43
CA LYS A 66 -23.01 17.48 7.33
C LYS A 66 -23.07 18.38 8.57
N LEU A 67 -21.93 18.92 9.01
CA LEU A 67 -21.88 19.82 10.15
C LEU A 67 -22.33 21.22 9.74
N VAL A 68 -21.89 21.69 8.57
CA VAL A 68 -22.30 22.97 7.98
C VAL A 68 -23.81 22.99 7.69
N ASP A 69 -24.35 21.91 7.12
CA ASP A 69 -25.79 21.82 6.83
C ASP A 69 -26.63 21.92 8.12
N ARG A 70 -26.21 21.21 9.17
CA ARG A 70 -26.88 21.28 10.49
C ARG A 70 -26.80 22.66 11.14
N LEU A 71 -25.76 23.46 10.85
CA LEU A 71 -25.67 24.83 11.38
C LEU A 71 -26.61 25.78 10.63
N LYS A 72 -26.77 25.60 9.32
CA LYS A 72 -27.71 26.38 8.51
C LYS A 72 -29.16 26.08 8.86
N ASP A 73 -29.50 24.83 9.13
CA ASP A 73 -30.87 24.44 9.53
C ASP A 73 -31.28 24.96 10.91
N ASN A 74 -30.32 25.38 11.74
CA ASN A 74 -30.53 25.92 13.09
C ASN A 74 -30.44 27.46 13.16
N SER A 75 -30.22 28.18 12.05
CA SER A 75 -30.18 29.65 11.96
C SER A 75 -31.39 30.21 11.23
#